data_AF-A0A486N3P8-F1
#
_entry.id   AF-A0A486N3P8-F1
#
_cell.length_a   1.000
_cell.length_b   1.000
_cell.length_c   1.000
_cell.angle_alpha   90.00
_cell.angle_beta   90.00
_cell.angle_gamma   90.00
#
_symmetry.space_group_name_H-M   'P 1'
#
loop_
_entity.id
_entity.type
_entity.pdbx_description
1 polymer ?
#
loop_
_entity_poly.entity_id
_entity_poly.type
_entity_poly.pdbx_seq_one_letter_code
_entity_poly.pdbx_strand_id
1 'polypeptide(L)' 'MSRFRHVELQYASRLLNHGPTILITSYDAPSDRRNVMAAA' A
#
# COMPACT_ATOMS: atom_id res chain seq x y z
N MET A 1 12.50 -17.09 6.47
CA MET A 1 12.77 -15.64 6.59
C MET A 1 11.81 -14.90 5.68
N SER A 2 11.16 -13.82 6.14
CA SER A 2 10.28 -13.01 5.28
C SER A 2 11.09 -12.31 4.19
N ARG A 3 10.59 -12.29 2.95
CA ARG A 3 11.19 -11.54 1.84
C ARG A 3 11.15 -10.02 2.05
N PHE A 4 10.26 -9.56 2.93
CA PHE A 4 10.02 -8.14 3.16
C PHE A 4 10.98 -7.59 4.22
N ARG A 5 11.60 -6.45 3.91
CA ARG A 5 12.38 -5.66 4.85
C ARG A 5 11.52 -4.52 5.40
N HIS A 6 11.61 -4.28 6.70
CA HIS A 6 10.94 -3.15 7.34
C HIS A 6 11.50 -1.83 6.79
N VAL A 7 10.63 -0.82 6.67
CA VAL A 7 11.02 0.55 6.36
C VAL A 7 10.71 1.37 7.59
N GLU A 8 11.74 1.98 8.19
CA GLU A 8 11.55 2.90 9.32
C GLU A 8 10.55 4.00 8.95
N LEU A 9 9.64 4.34 9.87
CA LEU A 9 8.53 5.26 9.61
C LEU A 9 9.02 6.62 9.07
N GLN A 10 10.16 7.11 9.57
CA GLN A 10 10.80 8.35 9.11
C GLN A 10 11.24 8.33 7.64
N TYR A 11 11.32 7.16 7.00
CA TYR A 11 11.66 6.98 5.58
C TYR A 11 10.49 6.52 4.72
N ALA A 12 9.32 6.22 5.28
CA ALA A 12 8.19 5.65 4.55
C ALA A 12 7.70 6.53 3.39
N SER A 13 7.74 7.86 3.55
CA SER A 13 7.35 8.81 2.49
C SER A 13 8.18 8.66 1.21
N ARG A 14 9.45 8.24 1.31
CA ARG A 14 10.33 8.06 0.15
C ARG A 14 9.84 7.00 -0.83
N LEU A 15 9.00 6.07 -0.37
CA LEU A 15 8.35 5.09 -1.25
C LEU A 15 7.40 5.77 -2.26
N LEU A 16 6.90 6.98 -1.96
CA LEU A 16 5.90 7.69 -2.76
C LEU A 16 6.42 8.99 -3.38
N ASN A 17 7.52 9.57 -2.87
CA ASN A 17 8.01 10.90 -3.27
C ASN A 17 8.28 11.09 -4.78
N HIS A 18 8.50 10.02 -5.54
CA HIS A 18 8.73 10.07 -6.98
C HIS A 18 7.42 10.03 -7.80
N GLY A 19 6.26 10.05 -7.13
CA GLY A 19 4.94 10.06 -7.75
C GLY A 19 4.61 8.79 -8.55
N PRO A 20 4.81 7.57 -8.02
CA PRO A 20 4.44 6.36 -8.74
C PRO A 20 2.91 6.22 -8.83
N THR A 21 2.42 5.59 -9.90
CA THR A 21 1.07 5.00 -9.89
C THR A 21 1.02 3.86 -8.87
N ILE A 22 0.04 3.88 -7.97
CA ILE A 22 -0.11 2.91 -6.89
C ILE A 22 -1.37 2.05 -7.07
N LEU A 23 -1.42 0.94 -6.32
CA LEU A 23 -2.64 0.17 -6.12
C LEU A 23 -3.19 0.44 -4.71
N ILE A 24 -4.42 0.95 -4.65
CA ILE A 24 -5.18 1.10 -3.42
C ILE A 24 -5.97 -0.19 -3.21
N THR A 25 -5.82 -0.81 -2.04
CA THR A 25 -6.59 -2.01 -1.65
C THR A 25 -7.48 -1.68 -0.48
N SER A 26 -8.71 -2.21 -0.48
CA SER A 26 -9.63 -2.07 0.63
C SER A 26 -10.29 -3.41 0.97
N TYR A 27 -10.68 -3.54 2.23
CA TYR A 27 -11.42 -4.69 2.75
C TYR A 27 -12.55 -4.18 3.65
N ASP A 28 -13.78 -4.62 3.37
CA ASP A 28 -14.97 -4.34 4.15
C ASP A 28 -15.39 -5.59 4.91
N ALA A 29 -15.12 -5.63 6.21
CA ALA A 29 -15.34 -6.83 7.04
C ALA A 29 -16.81 -7.24 7.18
N PRO A 30 -17.79 -6.32 7.37
CA PRO A 30 -19.22 -6.67 7.41
C PRO A 30 -19.75 -7.40 6.16
N SER A 31 -19.25 -7.05 4.98
CA SER A 31 -19.70 -7.66 3.72
C SER A 31 -18.72 -8.67 3.11
N ASP A 32 -17.59 -8.92 3.80
CA ASP A 32 -16.45 -9.72 3.31
C ASP A 32 -15.98 -9.32 1.90
N ARG A 33 -16.06 -8.03 1.57
CA ARG A 33 -15.72 -7.51 0.25
C ARG A 33 -14.29 -6.99 0.21
N ARG A 34 -13.61 -7.23 -0.91
CA ARG A 34 -12.26 -6.71 -1.20
C ARG A 34 -12.30 -5.94 -2.50
N ASN A 35 -11.54 -4.85 -2.58
CA ASN A 35 -11.42 -4.07 -3.80
C ASN A 35 -9.97 -3.66 -4.07
N VAL A 36 -9.65 -3.43 -5.34
CA VAL A 36 -8.36 -2.94 -5.82
C VAL A 36 -8.59 -1.86 -6.87
N MET A 37 -7.92 -0.72 -6.73
CA MET A 37 -7.99 0.41 -7.67
C MET A 37 -6.59 0.92 -7.98
N ALA A 38 -6.30 1.25 -9.25
CA ALA A 38 -5.10 2.00 -9.61
C ALA A 38 -5.33 3.51 -9.43
N ALA A 39 -4.35 4.23 -8.89
CA ALA A 39 -4.41 5.68 -8.68
C ALA A 39 -3.06 6.34 -9.01
N ALA A 40 -3.09 7.54 -9.59
CA ALA A 40 -1.93 8.34 -9.98
C ALA A 40 -2.15 9.81 -9.57
#